data_AF-A0A958YVA7-F1
#
_entry.id   AF-A0A958YVA7-F1
#
_cell.length_a   1.000
_cell.length_b   1.000
_cell.length_c   1.000
_cell.angle_alpha   90.00
_cell.angle_beta   90.00
_cell.angle_gamma   90.00
#
_symmetry.space_group_name_H-M   'P 1'
#
loop_
_entity.id
_entity.type
_entity.pdbx_description
1 polymer ?
#
loop_
_entity_poly.entity_id
_entity_poly.type
_entity_poly.pdbx_seq_one_letter_code
_entity_poly.pdbx_strand_id
1 'polypeptide(L)'
;MASIQSGQYEKVIGKALFVKETMTAPLSGRTCVFYHVQVTQKRGKSWDTIIDDKKIAPFFLDCNGEMILIKADGPPKSQVVILDQDHKASSGFMNDASMRLENYLKAFGKQSTSLFGLNKAIKYYEGIIEPNEKIVVKGVAQWKQLNEPIEGYAYSKILTLSGSDTQKLYITDLKKALLE
;
A
#
# COMPACT_ATOMS: atom_id res chain seq x y z
N MET A 1 -22.02 10.24 11.01
CA MET A 1 -21.86 8.78 10.86
C MET A 1 -22.52 8.10 12.07
N ALA A 2 -22.98 6.85 11.96
CA ALA A 2 -23.32 6.08 13.16
C ALA A 2 -22.07 6.01 14.05
N SER A 3 -22.23 6.14 15.37
CA SER A 3 -21.10 6.18 16.31
C SER A 3 -20.33 4.86 16.24
N ILE A 4 -19.17 4.84 15.60
CA ILE A 4 -18.28 3.68 15.53
C ILE A 4 -17.90 3.28 16.97
N GLN A 5 -18.21 2.04 17.35
CA GLN A 5 -17.89 1.50 18.66
C GLN A 5 -16.52 0.83 18.66
N SER A 6 -15.77 0.95 19.76
CA SER A 6 -14.53 0.19 19.94
C SER A 6 -14.81 -1.32 19.92
N GLY A 7 -13.93 -2.09 19.30
CA GLY A 7 -14.02 -3.54 19.15
C GLY A 7 -14.77 -4.02 17.92
N GLN A 8 -15.50 -3.14 17.23
CA GLN A 8 -16.27 -3.53 16.04
C GLN A 8 -15.38 -3.61 14.80
N TYR A 9 -15.77 -4.49 13.88
CA TYR A 9 -15.08 -4.68 12.61
C TYR A 9 -15.77 -3.89 11.51
N GLU A 10 -15.27 -2.68 11.27
CA GLU A 10 -15.97 -1.63 10.52
C GLU A 10 -15.38 -1.43 9.13
N LYS A 11 -16.24 -1.15 8.14
CA LYS A 11 -15.86 -0.65 6.81
C LYS A 11 -16.00 0.86 6.83
N VAL A 12 -14.94 1.57 6.48
CA VAL A 12 -14.94 3.02 6.36
C VAL A 12 -14.41 3.44 5.00
N ILE A 13 -14.98 4.51 4.45
CA ILE A 13 -14.62 5.08 3.16
C ILE A 13 -14.20 6.53 3.39
N GLY A 14 -13.04 6.92 2.87
CA GLY A 14 -12.54 8.28 3.03
C GLY A 14 -11.34 8.57 2.14
N LYS A 15 -10.78 9.77 2.27
CA LYS A 15 -9.57 10.18 1.55
C LYS A 15 -8.33 9.91 2.37
N ALA A 16 -7.33 9.27 1.77
CA ALA A 16 -6.04 9.04 2.42
C ALA A 16 -5.27 10.35 2.55
N LEU A 17 -4.75 10.67 3.74
CA LEU A 17 -3.95 11.86 4.02
C LEU A 17 -2.67 11.44 4.75
N PHE A 18 -1.55 12.11 4.50
CA PHE A 18 -0.30 11.82 5.21
C PHE A 18 -0.34 12.35 6.65
N VAL A 19 0.37 11.70 7.57
CA VAL A 19 0.54 12.19 8.95
C VAL A 19 1.67 13.21 9.01
N LYS A 20 2.89 12.79 8.65
CA LYS A 20 4.10 13.62 8.70
C LYS A 20 5.10 13.24 7.61
N GLU A 21 5.25 11.95 7.33
CA GLU A 21 6.15 11.43 6.31
C GLU A 21 5.37 10.84 5.14
N THR A 22 5.84 11.14 3.92
CA THR A 22 5.39 10.50 2.69
C THR A 22 6.47 9.56 2.17
N MET A 23 6.08 8.48 1.50
CA MET A 23 7.01 7.59 0.83
C MET A 23 7.08 7.89 -0.66
N THR A 24 8.20 7.55 -1.28
CA THR A 24 8.34 7.58 -2.73
C THR A 24 8.21 6.15 -3.26
N ALA A 25 7.24 5.93 -4.14
CA ALA A 25 7.05 4.66 -4.82
C ALA A 25 8.28 4.35 -5.70
N PRO A 26 8.88 3.16 -5.59
CA PRO A 26 10.22 2.92 -6.16
C PRO A 26 10.22 2.88 -7.69
N LEU A 27 9.14 2.44 -8.34
CA LEU A 27 9.07 2.31 -9.80
C LEU A 27 8.55 3.60 -10.46
N SER A 28 7.44 4.16 -10.00
CA SER A 28 6.90 5.39 -10.59
C SER A 28 7.56 6.67 -10.07
N GLY A 29 8.16 6.65 -8.88
CA GLY A 29 8.65 7.85 -8.21
C GLY A 29 7.56 8.73 -7.61
N ARG A 30 6.30 8.27 -7.60
CA ARG A 30 5.16 9.02 -7.06
C ARG A 30 5.18 9.06 -5.54
N THR A 31 4.62 10.12 -4.98
CA THR A 31 4.46 10.28 -3.53
C THR A 31 3.25 9.48 -3.07
N CYS A 32 3.40 8.64 -2.04
CA CYS A 32 2.37 7.71 -1.60
C CYS A 32 2.41 7.47 -0.08
N VAL A 33 1.29 6.98 0.46
CA VAL A 33 1.19 6.45 1.83
C VAL A 33 1.27 4.92 1.87
N PHE A 34 1.16 4.29 0.70
CA PHE A 34 1.32 2.86 0.50
C PHE A 34 1.87 2.59 -0.90
N TYR A 35 2.73 1.58 -1.03
CA TYR A 35 3.01 0.95 -2.32
C TYR A 35 3.06 -0.57 -2.21
N HIS A 36 2.72 -1.24 -3.31
CA HIS A 36 2.93 -2.67 -3.52
C HIS A 36 3.56 -2.89 -4.89
N VAL A 37 4.79 -3.42 -4.87
CA VAL A 37 5.52 -3.79 -6.07
C VAL A 37 5.58 -5.31 -6.21
N GLN A 38 5.13 -5.80 -7.37
CA GLN A 38 5.32 -7.18 -7.78
C GLN A 38 6.20 -7.24 -9.02
N VAL A 39 7.26 -8.04 -8.93
CA VAL A 39 8.10 -8.35 -10.08
C VAL A 39 7.99 -9.82 -10.39
N THR A 40 7.62 -10.13 -11.62
CA THR A 40 7.48 -11.49 -12.12
C THR A 40 8.47 -11.75 -13.24
N GLN A 41 9.07 -12.93 -13.25
CA GLN A 41 10.00 -13.36 -14.28
C GLN A 41 9.46 -14.60 -14.98
N LYS A 42 9.57 -14.64 -16.31
CA LYS A 42 9.23 -15.84 -17.08
C LYS A 42 10.24 -16.96 -16.81
N ARG A 43 9.75 -18.15 -16.45
CA ARG A 43 10.53 -19.39 -16.33
C ARG A 43 9.88 -20.48 -17.18
N GLY A 44 10.47 -20.80 -18.33
CA GLY A 44 9.86 -21.71 -19.30
C GLY A 44 8.48 -21.22 -19.75
N LYS A 45 7.43 -21.95 -19.36
CA LYS A 45 6.02 -21.61 -19.65
C LYS A 45 5.31 -20.84 -18.52
N SER A 46 5.89 -20.74 -17.33
CA SER A 46 5.29 -20.05 -16.17
C SER A 46 5.86 -18.64 -15.97
N TRP A 47 5.16 -17.85 -15.16
CA TRP A 47 5.63 -16.59 -14.59
C TRP A 47 5.72 -16.75 -13.08
N ASP A 48 6.91 -16.51 -12.52
CA ASP A 48 7.15 -16.65 -11.09
C ASP A 48 7.39 -15.28 -10.48
N THR A 49 6.76 -14.99 -9.34
CA THR A 49 7.04 -13.78 -8.56
C THR A 49 8.43 -13.90 -7.93
N ILE A 50 9.31 -12.96 -8.29
CA ILE A 50 10.69 -12.90 -7.79
C ILE A 50 10.90 -11.80 -6.75
N ILE A 51 9.98 -10.82 -6.69
CA ILE A 51 9.91 -9.76 -5.68
C ILE A 51 8.42 -9.50 -5.38
N ASP A 52 8.05 -9.50 -4.10
CA ASP A 52 6.77 -9.04 -3.56
C ASP A 52 7.07 -8.06 -2.43
N ASP A 53 7.23 -6.77 -2.76
CA ASP A 53 7.61 -5.71 -1.82
C ASP A 53 6.41 -4.84 -1.49
N LYS A 54 6.14 -4.65 -0.19
CA LYS A 54 4.98 -3.90 0.31
C LYS A 54 5.45 -2.99 1.42
N LYS A 55 5.08 -1.72 1.33
CA LYS A 55 5.33 -0.76 2.40
C LYS A 55 4.12 0.13 2.61
N ILE A 56 3.83 0.36 3.87
CA ILE A 56 2.74 1.17 4.36
C ILE A 56 3.28 2.13 5.42
N ALA A 57 3.02 3.42 5.25
CA ALA A 57 3.23 4.41 6.28
C ALA A 57 1.93 4.60 7.06
N PRO A 58 1.96 4.95 8.35
CA PRO A 58 0.76 5.44 9.03
C PRO A 58 0.18 6.64 8.28
N PHE A 59 -1.13 6.63 8.07
CA PHE A 59 -1.83 7.68 7.33
C PHE A 59 -3.21 7.94 7.97
N PHE A 60 -3.76 9.13 7.76
CA PHE A 60 -5.12 9.44 8.17
C PHE A 60 -6.11 9.15 7.05
N LEU A 61 -7.31 8.76 7.42
CA LEU A 61 -8.45 8.67 6.52
C LEU A 61 -9.43 9.81 6.89
N ASP A 62 -9.58 10.78 6.00
CA ASP A 62 -10.59 11.84 6.10
C ASP A 62 -11.95 11.30 5.65
N CYS A 63 -12.85 11.20 6.63
CA CYS A 63 -14.20 10.69 6.49
C CYS A 63 -15.20 11.84 6.64
N ASN A 64 -15.19 12.78 5.71
CA ASN A 64 -16.02 14.00 5.74
C ASN A 64 -15.73 14.90 6.96
N GLY A 65 -14.46 15.13 7.27
CA GLY A 65 -13.98 15.94 8.38
C GLY A 65 -13.69 15.14 9.66
N GLU A 66 -14.13 13.88 9.74
CA GLU A 66 -13.73 12.96 10.81
C GLU A 66 -12.43 12.23 10.43
N MET A 67 -11.43 12.32 11.28
CA MET A 67 -10.10 11.76 11.02
C MET A 67 -9.92 10.42 11.71
N ILE A 68 -9.58 9.39 10.93
CA ILE A 68 -9.28 8.05 11.44
C ILE A 68 -7.81 7.75 11.16
N LEU A 69 -7.05 7.37 12.18
CA LEU A 69 -5.66 6.98 11.99
C LEU A 69 -5.57 5.51 11.59
N ILE A 70 -5.07 5.25 10.40
CA ILE A 70 -4.79 3.91 9.92
C ILE A 70 -3.37 3.55 10.38
N LYS A 71 -3.29 2.59 11.31
CA LYS A 71 -2.01 2.03 11.74
C LYS A 71 -1.85 0.65 11.15
N ALA A 72 -0.74 0.50 10.44
CA ALA A 72 -0.33 -0.76 9.85
C ALA A 72 0.90 -1.32 10.59
N ASP A 73 0.88 -1.23 11.91
CA ASP A 73 1.90 -1.71 12.85
C ASP A 73 1.70 -3.19 13.25
N GLY A 74 0.62 -3.83 12.79
CA GLY A 74 0.39 -5.27 12.99
C GLY A 74 1.31 -6.16 12.14
N PRO A 75 1.43 -7.47 12.45
CA PRO A 75 2.20 -8.42 11.65
C PRO A 75 1.78 -8.36 10.17
N PRO A 76 2.69 -8.53 9.19
CA PRO A 76 2.32 -8.49 7.77
C PRO A 76 1.15 -9.40 7.36
N LYS A 77 0.91 -10.49 8.11
CA LYS A 77 -0.21 -11.42 7.91
C LYS A 77 -1.58 -10.87 8.33
N SER A 78 -1.62 -9.87 9.21
CA SER A 78 -2.86 -9.24 9.68
C SER A 78 -3.33 -8.10 8.77
N GLN A 79 -2.66 -7.91 7.61
CA GLN A 79 -2.97 -6.86 6.66
C GLN A 79 -3.16 -7.44 5.27
N VAL A 80 -4.18 -6.96 4.56
CA VAL A 80 -4.47 -7.31 3.17
C VAL A 80 -4.71 -6.00 2.42
N VAL A 81 -3.79 -5.65 1.55
CA VAL A 81 -3.93 -4.47 0.71
C VAL A 81 -4.15 -4.92 -0.73
N ILE A 82 -5.23 -4.44 -1.34
CA ILE A 82 -5.64 -4.80 -2.70
C ILE A 82 -5.78 -3.50 -3.48
N LEU A 83 -4.82 -3.23 -4.37
CA LEU A 83 -4.79 -2.01 -5.16
C LEU A 83 -5.05 -2.27 -6.63
N ASP A 84 -5.48 -1.23 -7.34
CA ASP A 84 -5.31 -1.20 -8.78
C ASP A 84 -3.81 -1.11 -9.12
N GLN A 85 -3.41 -1.76 -10.20
CA GLN A 85 -2.01 -1.74 -10.64
C GLN A 85 -1.82 -0.56 -11.58
N ASP A 86 -1.65 0.62 -10.98
CA ASP A 86 -1.54 1.90 -11.67
C ASP A 86 -0.34 1.99 -12.62
N HIS A 87 0.76 1.33 -12.27
CA HIS A 87 1.99 1.36 -13.05
C HIS A 87 2.40 -0.04 -13.49
N LYS A 88 2.66 -0.20 -14.79
CA LYS A 88 3.08 -1.45 -15.43
C LYS A 88 4.27 -1.18 -16.33
N ALA A 89 5.31 -1.98 -16.17
CA ALA A 89 6.50 -1.96 -17.03
C ALA A 89 6.95 -3.39 -17.37
N SER A 90 7.80 -3.52 -18.39
CA SER A 90 8.39 -4.82 -18.75
C SER A 90 9.76 -4.65 -19.38
N SER A 91 10.60 -5.68 -19.26
CA SER A 91 11.89 -5.83 -19.94
C SER A 91 12.00 -7.24 -20.52
N GLY A 92 12.83 -7.44 -21.54
CA GLY A 92 12.96 -8.71 -22.24
C GLY A 92 13.84 -8.64 -23.48
N PHE A 93 13.67 -9.60 -24.39
CA PHE A 93 14.43 -9.64 -25.64
C PHE A 93 14.26 -8.32 -26.43
N MET A 94 15.39 -7.65 -26.70
CA MET A 94 15.46 -6.31 -27.33
C MET A 94 14.74 -5.17 -26.58
N ASN A 95 14.40 -5.37 -25.30
CA ASN A 95 13.80 -4.35 -24.44
C ASN A 95 14.53 -4.31 -23.10
N ASP A 96 15.53 -3.45 -22.99
CA ASP A 96 16.33 -3.29 -21.79
C ASP A 96 15.50 -2.72 -20.63
N ALA A 97 15.82 -3.13 -19.40
CA ALA A 97 15.22 -2.49 -18.25
C ALA A 97 15.77 -1.06 -18.12
N SER A 98 14.90 -0.10 -17.77
CA SER A 98 15.39 1.25 -17.47
C SER A 98 16.34 1.23 -16.28
N MET A 99 17.20 2.24 -16.15
CA MET A 99 18.14 2.35 -15.03
C MET A 99 17.44 2.24 -13.66
N ARG A 100 16.22 2.77 -13.57
CA ARG A 100 15.41 2.69 -12.35
C ARG A 100 15.02 1.25 -12.00
N LEU A 101 14.56 0.49 -12.99
CA LEU A 101 14.20 -0.93 -12.83
C LEU A 101 15.42 -1.78 -12.50
N GLU A 102 16.58 -1.50 -13.11
CA GLU A 102 17.84 -2.17 -12.77
C GLU A 102 18.26 -1.92 -11.33
N ASN A 103 18.25 -0.65 -10.91
CA ASN A 103 18.60 -0.28 -9.54
C ASN A 103 17.63 -0.92 -8.54
N TYR A 104 16.34 -0.99 -8.87
CA TYR A 104 15.35 -1.67 -8.05
C TYR A 104 15.64 -3.17 -7.94
N LEU A 105 15.89 -3.88 -9.05
CA LEU A 105 16.26 -5.30 -9.02
C LEU A 105 17.53 -5.54 -8.19
N LYS A 106 18.55 -4.69 -8.37
CA LYS A 106 19.84 -4.79 -7.64
C LYS A 106 19.66 -4.64 -6.14
N ALA A 107 18.77 -3.76 -5.68
CA ALA A 107 18.46 -3.60 -4.26
C ALA A 107 17.93 -4.90 -3.61
N PHE A 108 17.33 -5.79 -4.40
CA PHE A 108 16.87 -7.13 -3.99
C PHE A 108 17.84 -8.27 -4.38
N GLY A 109 19.06 -7.94 -4.81
CA GLY A 109 20.04 -8.93 -5.28
C GLY A 109 19.61 -9.66 -6.55
N LYS A 110 18.80 -9.01 -7.40
CA LYS A 110 18.35 -9.51 -8.70
C LYS A 110 18.97 -8.69 -9.82
N GLN A 111 18.85 -9.19 -11.05
CA GLN A 111 19.36 -8.54 -12.27
C GLN A 111 18.48 -8.90 -13.46
N SER A 112 18.33 -7.97 -14.40
CA SER A 112 17.48 -8.17 -15.58
C SER A 112 18.11 -9.09 -16.62
N THR A 113 19.43 -9.35 -16.57
CA THR A 113 20.18 -10.14 -17.55
C THR A 113 20.64 -11.49 -17.00
N SER A 114 20.92 -12.45 -17.89
CA SER A 114 21.56 -13.73 -17.57
C SER A 114 23.09 -13.59 -17.47
N LEU A 115 23.79 -14.66 -17.08
CA LEU A 115 25.26 -14.70 -16.99
C LEU A 115 25.98 -14.41 -18.33
N PHE A 116 25.27 -14.51 -19.46
CA PHE A 116 25.78 -14.20 -20.80
C PHE A 116 25.24 -12.88 -21.36
N GLY A 117 24.64 -12.02 -20.51
CA GLY A 117 24.13 -10.72 -20.93
C GLY A 117 22.78 -10.75 -21.66
N LEU A 118 22.10 -11.89 -21.73
CA LEU A 118 20.78 -11.98 -22.36
C LEU A 118 19.68 -11.45 -21.43
N ASN A 119 18.84 -10.56 -21.93
CA ASN A 119 17.71 -10.01 -21.19
C ASN A 119 16.70 -11.10 -20.79
N LYS A 120 16.33 -11.10 -19.52
CA LYS A 120 15.23 -11.91 -18.99
C LYS A 120 13.92 -11.20 -19.27
N ALA A 121 12.89 -11.99 -19.59
CA ALA A 121 11.52 -11.50 -19.66
C ALA A 121 11.00 -11.25 -18.23
N ILE A 122 10.87 -9.98 -17.86
CA ILE A 122 10.43 -9.52 -16.54
C ILE A 122 9.26 -8.55 -16.71
N LYS A 123 8.26 -8.68 -15.85
CA LYS A 123 7.15 -7.73 -15.73
C LYS A 123 7.15 -7.13 -14.33
N TYR A 124 6.93 -5.83 -14.27
CA TYR A 124 6.90 -5.04 -13.07
C TYR A 124 5.51 -4.43 -12.93
N TYR A 125 4.95 -4.55 -11.75
CA TYR A 125 3.66 -4.02 -11.39
C TYR A 125 3.83 -3.22 -10.11
N GLU A 126 3.29 -2.00 -10.08
CA GLU A 126 3.24 -1.17 -8.89
C GLU A 126 1.82 -0.60 -8.76
N GLY A 127 1.20 -0.86 -7.60
CA GLY A 127 0.00 -0.16 -7.15
C GLY A 127 0.37 0.73 -5.97
N ILE A 128 -0.23 1.92 -5.89
CA ILE A 128 0.05 2.86 -4.80
C ILE A 128 -1.25 3.43 -4.23
N ILE A 129 -1.18 4.00 -3.03
CA ILE A 129 -2.22 4.90 -2.54
C ILE A 129 -1.62 6.30 -2.47
N GLU A 130 -2.12 7.20 -3.30
CA GLU A 130 -1.69 8.59 -3.32
C GLU A 130 -2.40 9.40 -2.20
N PRO A 131 -1.77 10.46 -1.69
CA PRO A 131 -2.49 11.42 -0.87
C PRO A 131 -3.71 11.99 -1.61
N ASN A 132 -4.80 12.17 -0.87
CA ASN A 132 -6.14 12.57 -1.31
C ASN A 132 -6.93 11.52 -2.11
N GLU A 133 -6.36 10.33 -2.33
CA GLU A 133 -7.07 9.25 -2.99
C GLU A 133 -8.19 8.70 -2.12
N LYS A 134 -9.35 8.42 -2.74
CA LYS A 134 -10.51 7.87 -2.03
C LYS A 134 -10.38 6.34 -1.94
N ILE A 135 -10.30 5.83 -0.73
CA ILE A 135 -10.10 4.40 -0.46
C ILE A 135 -11.14 3.86 0.50
N VAL A 136 -11.19 2.53 0.59
CA VAL A 136 -11.93 1.77 1.58
C VAL A 136 -10.96 1.11 2.53
N VAL A 137 -11.20 1.28 3.83
CA VAL A 137 -10.49 0.56 4.89
C VAL A 137 -11.49 -0.26 5.68
N LYS A 138 -11.19 -1.54 5.92
CA LYS A 138 -11.97 -2.40 6.80
C LYS A 138 -11.09 -2.98 7.90
N GLY A 139 -11.41 -2.69 9.16
CA GLY A 139 -10.52 -3.03 10.28
C GLY A 139 -11.26 -3.05 11.61
N VAL A 140 -10.56 -3.51 12.65
CA VAL A 140 -11.06 -3.43 14.03
C VAL A 140 -10.90 -2.00 14.52
N ALA A 141 -12.03 -1.38 14.88
CA ALA A 141 -12.11 -0.03 15.38
C ALA A 141 -11.69 0.04 16.85
N GLN A 142 -10.81 0.98 17.20
CA GLN A 142 -10.39 1.22 18.58
C GLN A 142 -10.21 2.71 18.82
N TRP A 143 -10.98 3.27 19.75
CA TRP A 143 -10.77 4.63 20.25
C TRP A 143 -9.55 4.66 21.18
N LYS A 144 -8.58 5.53 20.87
CA LYS A 144 -7.42 5.78 21.72
C LYS A 144 -7.48 7.20 22.26
N GLN A 145 -7.32 7.35 23.57
CA GLN A 145 -7.14 8.65 24.18
C GLN A 145 -5.76 9.19 23.80
N LEU A 146 -5.69 10.47 23.45
CA LEU A 146 -4.44 11.13 23.12
C LEU A 146 -3.91 11.82 24.37
N ASN A 147 -2.69 11.48 24.77
CA ASN A 147 -2.02 12.13 25.89
C ASN A 147 -1.49 13.52 25.50
N GLU A 148 -1.18 13.70 24.22
CA GLU A 148 -0.77 14.96 23.61
C GLU A 148 -1.62 15.22 22.36
N PRO A 149 -2.09 16.45 22.13
CA PRO A 149 -2.82 16.80 20.93
C PRO A 149 -1.94 16.60 19.69
N ILE A 150 -2.50 16.06 18.63
CA ILE A 150 -1.80 15.99 17.33
C ILE A 150 -1.83 17.40 16.74
N GLU A 151 -0.67 17.93 16.37
CA GLU A 151 -0.57 19.26 15.75
C GLU A 151 -1.51 19.35 14.53
N GLY A 152 -2.39 20.35 14.52
CA GLY A 152 -3.43 20.53 13.50
C GLY A 152 -4.77 19.83 13.77
N TYR A 153 -4.92 19.06 14.86
CA TYR A 153 -6.16 18.34 15.18
C TYR A 153 -6.60 18.52 16.64
N ALA A 154 -7.84 18.98 16.85
CA ALA A 154 -8.36 19.38 18.16
C ALA A 154 -8.96 18.25 19.02
N TYR A 155 -8.67 16.98 18.72
CA TYR A 155 -9.34 15.84 19.36
C TYR A 155 -8.58 15.31 20.58
N SER A 156 -9.31 15.05 21.68
CA SER A 156 -8.80 14.36 22.88
C SER A 156 -8.73 12.82 22.74
N LYS A 157 -9.26 12.30 21.62
CA LYS A 157 -9.25 10.88 21.26
C LYS A 157 -9.22 10.72 19.74
N ILE A 158 -8.63 9.65 19.26
CA ILE A 158 -8.61 9.30 17.83
C ILE A 158 -9.11 7.88 17.61
N LEU A 159 -9.88 7.69 16.54
CA LEU A 159 -10.25 6.36 16.11
C LEU A 159 -9.09 5.73 15.34
N THR A 160 -8.73 4.51 15.69
CA THR A 160 -7.76 3.71 14.96
C THR A 160 -8.42 2.50 14.33
N LEU A 161 -8.03 2.16 13.11
CA LEU A 161 -8.36 0.89 12.46
C LEU A 161 -7.09 0.06 12.34
N SER A 162 -7.14 -1.18 12.82
CA SER A 162 -6.02 -2.12 12.77
C SER A 162 -6.50 -3.53 12.43
N GLY A 163 -5.55 -4.41 12.08
CA GLY A 163 -5.79 -5.84 11.92
C GLY A 163 -5.47 -6.62 13.19
N SER A 164 -6.01 -7.83 13.29
CA SER A 164 -5.70 -8.86 14.28
C SER A 164 -5.41 -10.20 13.60
N ASP A 165 -5.08 -11.22 14.38
CA ASP A 165 -4.84 -12.58 13.86
C ASP A 165 -6.10 -13.21 13.24
N THR A 166 -7.28 -12.81 13.71
CA THR A 166 -8.58 -13.32 13.25
C THR A 166 -9.29 -12.39 12.26
N GLN A 167 -9.05 -11.07 12.36
CA GLN A 167 -9.70 -10.05 11.54
C GLN A 167 -8.66 -9.16 10.90
N LYS A 168 -8.39 -9.39 9.62
CA LYS A 168 -7.37 -8.63 8.89
C LYS A 168 -7.81 -7.20 8.63
N LEU A 169 -6.84 -6.29 8.57
CA LEU A 169 -7.03 -4.95 8.03
C LEU A 169 -7.06 -5.05 6.50
N TYR A 170 -8.18 -4.68 5.87
CA TYR A 170 -8.28 -4.56 4.42
C TYR A 170 -8.16 -3.10 4.01
N ILE A 171 -7.35 -2.84 2.99
CA ILE A 171 -7.20 -1.50 2.39
C ILE A 171 -7.32 -1.65 0.87
N THR A 172 -8.17 -0.86 0.23
CA THR A 172 -8.36 -0.93 -1.23
C THR A 172 -8.83 0.39 -1.83
N ASP A 173 -8.34 0.69 -3.01
CA ASP A 173 -8.74 1.79 -3.90
C ASP A 173 -9.75 1.33 -4.98
N LEU A 174 -10.06 0.02 -5.03
CA LEU A 174 -10.83 -0.56 -6.13
C LEU A 174 -12.23 0.06 -6.18
N LYS A 175 -12.60 0.60 -7.34
CA LYS A 175 -13.90 1.26 -7.57
C LYS A 175 -15.10 0.44 -7.13
N LYS A 176 -15.06 -0.89 -7.30
CA LYS A 176 -16.14 -1.80 -6.87
C LYS A 176 -16.33 -1.84 -5.35
N ALA A 177 -15.29 -1.59 -4.56
CA ALA A 177 -15.37 -1.57 -3.10
C ALA A 177 -15.94 -0.25 -2.56
N LEU A 178 -15.81 0.83 -3.36
CA LEU A 178 -16.37 2.16 -3.08
C LEU A 178 -17.89 2.22 -3.30
N LEU A 179 -18.48 1.19 -3.93
CA LEU A 179 -19.93 1.03 -4.01
C LEU A 179 -20.43 0.52 -2.65
N GLU A 180 -21.52 1.11 -2.16
CA GLU A 180 -22.21 0.69 -0.94
C GLU A 180 -23.00 -0.60 -1.15
#